data_AF-A0A6H9GW94-F1
#
_entry.id   AF-A0A6H9GW94-F1
#
_cell.length_a   1.000
_cell.length_b   1.000
_cell.length_c   1.000
_cell.angle_alpha   90.00
_cell.angle_beta   90.00
_cell.angle_gamma   90.00
#
_symmetry.space_group_name_H-M   'P 1'
#
loop_
_entity.id
_entity.type
_entity.pdbx_description
1 polymer ?
#
loop_
_entity_poly.entity_id
_entity_poly.type
_entity_poly.pdbx_seq_one_letter_code
_entity_poly.pdbx_strand_id
1 'polypeptide(L)'
;MITNISRQLSTGALALAGTVAALSFAGAAQAAVVASIELRGDATIPLWGTANPVLAPTNVTSVPIATGQFAGVTTANTTTPQSLTLTGTGSGMTTMFTPPTSLPNFTTITIGAGPVVASLTPNVAFGTNATSGGTTTTTYTISGDAVFDEPTGPDFVGTFSLVFTRNSGGQRYTLTLDKTNTPVSAIPEPSSILGILAVAGVGAFARRKS
;
A
#
# COMPACT_ATOMS: atom_id res chain seq x y z
N MET A 1 -51.44 8.07 -52.60
CA MET A 1 -50.69 9.02 -51.74
C MET A 1 -49.66 8.18 -50.98
N ILE A 2 -48.41 8.20 -51.44
CA ILE A 2 -47.33 7.34 -50.90
C ILE A 2 -46.60 8.13 -49.81
N THR A 3 -46.60 7.56 -48.61
CA THR A 3 -46.02 8.13 -47.38
C THR A 3 -44.49 8.08 -47.44
N ASN A 4 -43.88 9.21 -47.09
CA ASN A 4 -42.47 9.52 -47.28
C ASN A 4 -41.59 8.92 -46.15
N ILE A 5 -41.13 7.67 -46.32
CA ILE A 5 -40.18 6.98 -45.41
C ILE A 5 -38.73 7.33 -45.81
N SER A 6 -38.36 8.62 -45.77
CA SER A 6 -36.98 9.03 -46.12
C SER A 6 -36.33 9.97 -45.08
N ARG A 7 -37.08 10.41 -44.06
CA ARG A 7 -36.57 11.36 -43.05
C ARG A 7 -36.22 10.77 -41.69
N GLN A 8 -36.29 9.46 -41.50
CA GLN A 8 -35.97 8.81 -40.22
C GLN A 8 -34.62 8.10 -40.14
N LEU A 9 -33.83 8.02 -41.23
CA LEU A 9 -32.54 7.33 -41.20
C LEU A 9 -31.32 8.25 -41.04
N SER A 10 -31.47 9.57 -41.09
CA SER A 10 -30.34 10.52 -40.96
C SER A 10 -30.01 10.93 -39.52
N THR A 11 -30.84 10.59 -38.53
CA THR A 11 -30.66 11.00 -37.13
C THR A 11 -30.28 9.83 -36.21
N GLY A 12 -30.05 8.64 -36.76
CA GLY A 12 -29.64 7.44 -36.01
C GLY A 12 -28.14 7.14 -36.09
N ALA A 13 -27.39 7.79 -36.99
CA ALA A 13 -25.97 7.50 -37.21
C ALA A 13 -25.00 8.47 -36.50
N LEU A 14 -25.48 9.63 -36.00
CA LEU A 14 -24.62 10.63 -35.37
C LEU A 14 -24.64 10.61 -33.83
N ALA A 15 -25.39 9.71 -33.20
CA ALA A 15 -25.44 9.56 -31.75
C ALA A 15 -24.54 8.41 -31.22
N LEU A 16 -23.98 7.59 -32.12
CA LEU A 16 -23.09 6.47 -31.77
C LEU A 16 -21.60 6.76 -32.03
N ALA A 17 -21.25 7.93 -32.56
CA ALA A 17 -19.86 8.32 -32.80
C ALA A 17 -19.26 9.20 -31.67
N GLY A 18 -20.05 9.56 -30.66
CA GLY A 18 -19.61 10.41 -29.54
C GLY A 18 -19.16 9.67 -28.28
N THR A 19 -19.38 8.36 -28.19
CA THR A 19 -19.19 7.58 -26.95
C THR A 19 -17.98 6.66 -26.94
N VAL A 20 -17.08 6.74 -27.93
CA VAL A 20 -15.86 5.91 -27.98
C VAL A 20 -14.56 6.72 -27.82
N ALA A 21 -14.64 8.05 -27.71
CA ALA A 21 -13.47 8.92 -27.49
C ALA A 21 -13.32 9.42 -26.04
N ALA A 22 -14.29 9.16 -25.16
CA ALA A 22 -14.22 9.54 -23.74
C ALA A 22 -13.77 8.39 -22.82
N LEU A 23 -13.48 7.21 -23.38
CA LEU A 23 -13.04 6.02 -22.65
C LEU A 23 -11.64 5.55 -23.10
N SER A 24 -10.74 6.47 -23.41
CA SER A 24 -9.35 6.14 -23.79
C SER A 24 -8.27 6.96 -23.08
N PHE A 25 -8.64 7.79 -22.09
CA PHE A 25 -7.67 8.49 -21.23
C PHE A 25 -7.80 8.18 -19.73
N ALA A 26 -8.48 7.10 -19.37
CA ALA A 26 -8.20 6.43 -18.10
C ALA A 26 -6.92 5.57 -18.26
N GLY A 27 -5.83 6.20 -18.71
CA GLY A 27 -4.52 5.68 -18.35
C GLY A 27 -4.52 5.73 -16.83
N ALA A 28 -4.51 4.57 -16.18
CA ALA A 28 -4.20 4.50 -14.76
C ALA A 28 -2.90 5.31 -14.61
N ALA A 29 -3.00 6.53 -14.07
CA ALA A 29 -1.83 7.30 -13.71
C ALA A 29 -1.09 6.38 -12.76
N GLN A 30 0.04 5.83 -13.22
CA GLN A 30 0.84 4.94 -12.39
C GLN A 30 1.16 5.74 -11.14
N ALA A 31 0.69 5.26 -9.99
CA ALA A 31 0.88 5.93 -8.71
C ALA A 31 2.38 6.16 -8.55
N ALA A 32 2.80 7.43 -8.59
CA ALA A 32 4.21 7.77 -8.54
C ALA A 32 4.67 7.60 -7.09
N VAL A 33 5.79 6.90 -6.88
CA VAL A 33 6.47 6.89 -5.59
C VAL A 33 6.99 8.31 -5.32
N VAL A 34 6.55 8.91 -4.22
CA VAL A 34 6.87 10.29 -3.84
C VAL A 34 7.77 10.38 -2.62
N ALA A 35 7.85 9.32 -1.82
CA ALA A 35 8.76 9.24 -0.69
C ALA A 35 9.12 7.78 -0.44
N SER A 36 10.38 7.52 -0.15
CA SER A 36 10.89 6.21 0.19
C SER A 36 11.70 6.28 1.47
N ILE A 37 11.61 5.26 2.30
CA ILE A 37 12.47 5.10 3.46
C ILE A 37 12.90 3.65 3.61
N GLU A 38 14.17 3.43 3.90
CA GLU A 38 14.71 2.13 4.26
C GLU A 38 15.18 2.16 5.71
N LEU A 39 14.72 1.21 6.52
CA LEU A 39 15.16 0.99 7.89
C LEU A 39 15.96 -0.32 7.92
N ARG A 40 17.10 -0.30 8.60
CA ARG A 40 17.86 -1.52 8.91
C ARG A 40 18.01 -1.65 10.41
N GLY A 41 18.04 -2.89 10.87
CA GLY A 41 18.25 -3.18 12.28
C GLY A 41 18.55 -4.64 12.54
N ASP A 42 18.70 -4.95 13.81
CA ASP A 42 18.84 -6.31 14.30
C ASP A 42 17.47 -6.94 14.48
N ALA A 43 17.42 -8.27 14.41
CA ALA A 43 16.20 -9.03 14.59
C ALA A 43 16.46 -10.34 15.36
N THR A 44 15.40 -10.91 15.91
CA THR A 44 15.34 -12.30 16.32
C THR A 44 14.58 -13.09 15.25
N ILE A 45 15.25 -14.08 14.68
CA ILE A 45 14.80 -14.88 13.54
C ILE A 45 14.94 -16.36 13.94
N PRO A 46 13.86 -17.15 13.97
CA PRO A 46 13.92 -18.57 14.30
C PRO A 46 14.77 -19.38 13.30
N LEU A 47 15.22 -20.56 13.74
CA LEU A 47 15.91 -21.50 12.86
C LEU A 47 14.97 -21.98 11.74
N TRP A 48 15.54 -22.26 10.56
CA TRP A 48 14.80 -22.92 9.49
C TRP A 48 14.19 -24.25 9.97
N GLY A 49 12.96 -24.56 9.52
CA GLY A 49 12.20 -25.71 10.03
C GLY A 49 11.38 -25.43 11.29
N THR A 50 11.46 -24.21 11.85
CA THR A 50 10.54 -23.78 12.92
C THR A 50 9.13 -23.63 12.35
N ALA A 51 8.14 -24.24 13.01
CA ALA A 51 6.74 -24.07 12.66
C ALA A 51 6.27 -22.67 13.06
N ASN A 52 5.55 -22.00 12.15
CA ASN A 52 5.02 -20.66 12.30
C ASN A 52 6.06 -19.66 12.84
N PRO A 53 7.15 -19.39 12.09
CA PRO A 53 8.26 -18.60 12.61
C PRO A 53 7.82 -17.16 12.92
N VAL A 54 8.16 -16.70 14.13
CA VAL A 54 7.97 -15.31 14.58
C VAL A 54 9.21 -14.50 14.24
N LEU A 55 9.07 -13.53 13.35
CA LEU A 55 10.14 -12.63 12.92
C LEU A 55 10.03 -11.32 13.70
N ALA A 56 11.05 -11.01 14.50
CA ALA A 56 10.97 -9.94 15.49
C ALA A 56 12.12 -8.93 15.34
N PRO A 57 11.90 -7.76 14.72
CA PRO A 57 12.82 -6.63 14.81
C PRO A 57 13.09 -6.25 16.27
N THR A 58 14.33 -5.95 16.63
CA THR A 58 14.71 -5.60 18.01
C THR A 58 15.11 -4.13 18.17
N ASN A 59 15.66 -3.52 17.12
CA ASN A 59 16.08 -2.12 17.11
C ASN A 59 16.06 -1.56 15.67
N VAL A 60 16.31 -0.26 15.53
CA VAL A 60 16.69 0.35 14.25
C VAL A 60 18.12 0.85 14.38
N THR A 61 19.03 0.35 13.56
CA THR A 61 20.46 0.71 13.61
C THR A 61 20.85 1.73 12.55
N SER A 62 20.12 1.82 11.44
CA SER A 62 20.39 2.83 10.40
C SER A 62 19.17 3.11 9.52
N VAL A 63 19.18 4.30 8.90
CA VAL A 63 18.24 4.74 7.88
C VAL A 63 19.04 5.12 6.63
N PRO A 64 19.42 4.15 5.77
CA PRO A 64 20.31 4.42 4.63
C PRO A 64 19.64 5.17 3.48
N ILE A 65 18.31 5.08 3.37
CA ILE A 65 17.52 5.75 2.34
C ILE A 65 16.39 6.51 3.04
N ALA A 66 16.25 7.79 2.74
CA ALA A 66 15.12 8.60 3.17
C ALA A 66 14.92 9.75 2.17
N THR A 67 13.82 9.72 1.43
CA THR A 67 13.53 10.66 0.32
C THR A 67 12.13 11.26 0.46
N GLY A 68 11.84 12.32 -0.31
CA GLY A 68 10.55 12.99 -0.28
C GLY A 68 10.25 13.54 1.12
N GLN A 69 9.06 13.24 1.64
CA GLN A 69 8.67 13.66 2.99
C GLN A 69 9.52 13.06 4.11
N PHE A 70 10.20 11.94 3.84
CA PHE A 70 11.08 11.28 4.80
C PHE A 70 12.52 11.82 4.76
N ALA A 71 12.81 12.80 3.91
CA ALA A 71 14.15 13.39 3.86
C ALA A 71 14.60 13.92 5.23
N GLY A 72 15.80 13.50 5.66
CA GLY A 72 16.37 13.89 6.95
C GLY A 72 15.91 13.04 8.15
N VAL A 73 15.05 12.03 7.93
CA VAL A 73 14.69 11.04 8.97
C VAL A 73 15.93 10.24 9.38
N THR A 74 16.12 10.12 10.70
CA THR A 74 17.20 9.32 11.31
C THR A 74 16.60 8.19 12.15
N THR A 75 17.44 7.33 12.72
CA THR A 75 16.98 6.25 13.62
C THR A 75 16.24 6.76 14.85
N ALA A 76 16.53 7.98 15.31
CA ALA A 76 15.84 8.61 16.44
C ALA A 76 14.39 9.01 16.12
N ASN A 77 14.05 9.13 14.83
CA ASN A 77 12.72 9.50 14.37
C ASN A 77 11.81 8.28 14.16
N THR A 78 12.34 7.06 14.26
CA THR A 78 11.65 5.83 13.88
C THR A 78 11.41 4.94 15.07
N THR A 79 10.27 4.26 15.12
CA THR A 79 10.03 3.19 16.09
C THR A 79 10.47 1.84 15.55
N THR A 80 10.91 0.95 16.44
CA THR A 80 11.21 -0.44 16.06
C THR A 80 9.96 -1.08 15.44
N PRO A 81 10.06 -1.65 14.24
CA PRO A 81 8.89 -2.27 13.62
C PRO A 81 8.37 -3.46 14.44
N GLN A 82 7.06 -3.70 14.38
CA GLN A 82 6.43 -4.79 15.12
C GLN A 82 6.93 -6.17 14.65
N SER A 83 6.77 -7.15 15.53
CA SER A 83 7.01 -8.55 15.15
C SER A 83 5.86 -9.09 14.32
N LEU A 84 6.14 -10.05 13.44
CA LEU A 84 5.12 -10.73 12.65
C LEU A 84 5.34 -12.24 12.67
N THR A 85 4.25 -12.99 12.57
CA THR A 85 4.29 -14.46 12.52
C THR A 85 3.88 -14.92 11.14
N LEU A 86 4.74 -15.70 10.50
CA LEU A 86 4.37 -16.41 9.28
C LEU A 86 3.64 -17.70 9.64
N THR A 87 2.70 -18.13 8.80
CA THR A 87 2.05 -19.44 8.93
C THR A 87 2.67 -20.44 7.97
N GLY A 88 3.10 -21.59 8.49
CA GLY A 88 3.80 -22.64 7.75
C GLY A 88 5.13 -23.04 8.39
N THR A 89 5.79 -24.04 7.81
CA THR A 89 7.07 -24.56 8.29
C THR A 89 8.06 -24.60 7.14
N GLY A 90 9.22 -23.94 7.30
CA GLY A 90 10.27 -23.94 6.29
C GLY A 90 10.80 -25.35 6.04
N SER A 91 10.83 -25.79 4.79
CA SER A 91 11.36 -27.10 4.39
C SER A 91 12.08 -27.01 3.05
N GLY A 92 13.05 -27.89 2.83
CA GLY A 92 13.92 -27.82 1.65
C GLY A 92 14.71 -26.51 1.60
N MET A 93 15.03 -26.06 0.38
CA MET A 93 15.77 -24.81 0.16
C MET A 93 14.88 -23.57 0.10
N THR A 94 13.61 -23.70 -0.31
CA THR A 94 12.67 -22.59 -0.47
C THR A 94 11.29 -23.03 0.00
N THR A 95 10.56 -22.14 0.67
CA THR A 95 9.18 -22.38 1.10
C THR A 95 8.35 -21.12 0.97
N MET A 96 7.15 -21.26 0.43
CA MET A 96 6.12 -20.22 0.49
C MET A 96 5.43 -20.30 1.86
N PHE A 97 5.28 -19.17 2.52
CA PHE A 97 4.55 -19.05 3.77
C PHE A 97 3.26 -18.26 3.55
N THR A 98 2.29 -18.47 4.42
CA THR A 98 1.12 -17.59 4.48
C THR A 98 1.45 -16.42 5.40
N PRO A 99 1.49 -15.17 4.90
CA PRO A 99 1.75 -14.02 5.75
C PRO A 99 0.51 -13.64 6.59
N PRO A 100 0.67 -12.82 7.64
CA PRO A 100 -0.48 -12.27 8.36
C PRO A 100 -1.28 -11.33 7.44
N THR A 101 -2.60 -11.25 7.65
CA THR A 101 -3.52 -10.50 6.78
C THR A 101 -3.44 -8.98 6.97
N SER A 102 -3.02 -8.52 8.14
CA SER A 102 -2.81 -7.10 8.42
C SER A 102 -1.86 -6.91 9.60
N LEU A 103 -1.07 -5.85 9.55
CA LEU A 103 -0.15 -5.42 10.58
C LEU A 103 -0.39 -3.92 10.83
N PRO A 104 -1.38 -3.56 11.66
CA PRO A 104 -1.71 -2.18 11.94
C PRO A 104 -0.62 -1.52 12.78
N ASN A 105 -0.31 -0.26 12.48
CA ASN A 105 0.67 0.54 13.23
C ASN A 105 2.03 -0.17 13.35
N PHE A 106 2.47 -0.77 12.24
CA PHE A 106 3.66 -1.62 12.19
C PHE A 106 4.93 -0.86 12.57
N THR A 107 5.07 0.39 12.11
CA THR A 107 6.14 1.30 12.52
C THR A 107 5.65 2.75 12.41
N THR A 108 6.32 3.66 13.12
CA THR A 108 6.03 5.09 13.12
C THR A 108 7.29 5.85 12.74
N ILE A 109 7.13 6.83 11.84
CA ILE A 109 8.19 7.68 11.34
C ILE A 109 7.82 9.14 11.65
N THR A 110 8.53 9.75 12.59
CA THR A 110 8.29 11.14 13.00
C THR A 110 8.97 12.09 12.03
N ILE A 111 8.16 12.89 11.33
CA ILE A 111 8.61 13.99 10.46
C ILE A 111 8.23 15.34 11.09
N GLY A 112 8.67 16.45 10.49
CA GLY A 112 8.40 17.79 11.03
C GLY A 112 6.92 18.13 11.23
N ALA A 113 6.02 17.52 10.44
CA ALA A 113 4.57 17.70 10.56
C ALA A 113 3.93 16.81 11.64
N GLY A 114 4.63 15.81 12.16
CA GLY A 114 4.10 14.84 13.13
C GLY A 114 4.47 13.39 12.79
N PRO A 115 3.91 12.40 13.51
CA PRO A 115 4.13 10.99 13.24
C PRO A 115 3.37 10.54 11.99
N VAL A 116 4.07 9.92 11.06
CA VAL A 116 3.48 9.12 9.98
C VAL A 116 3.47 7.67 10.43
N VAL A 117 2.29 7.04 10.46
CA VAL A 117 2.15 5.65 10.92
C VAL A 117 1.98 4.73 9.71
N ALA A 118 2.87 3.76 9.58
CA ALA A 118 2.82 2.78 8.51
C ALA A 118 2.09 1.51 8.97
N SER A 119 0.97 1.21 8.34
CA SER A 119 0.24 -0.06 8.49
C SER A 119 0.46 -0.92 7.26
N LEU A 120 0.72 -2.22 7.43
CA LEU A 120 1.08 -3.11 6.33
C LEU A 120 0.00 -4.16 6.07
N THR A 121 -0.18 -4.49 4.80
CA THR A 121 -0.98 -5.62 4.32
C THR A 121 -0.08 -6.54 3.51
N PRO A 122 0.57 -7.52 4.17
CA PRO A 122 1.42 -8.48 3.48
C PRO A 122 0.65 -9.36 2.49
N ASN A 123 1.16 -9.46 1.25
CA ASN A 123 0.53 -10.24 0.17
C ASN A 123 1.37 -11.48 -0.20
N VAL A 124 2.68 -11.40 0.00
CA VAL A 124 3.63 -12.46 -0.35
C VAL A 124 4.59 -12.64 0.81
N ALA A 125 4.82 -13.90 1.20
CA ALA A 125 5.92 -14.27 2.06
C ALA A 125 6.57 -15.57 1.59
N PHE A 126 7.89 -15.56 1.47
CA PHE A 126 8.66 -16.76 1.21
C PHE A 126 9.96 -16.74 2.02
N GLY A 127 10.47 -17.93 2.28
CA GLY A 127 11.75 -18.12 2.93
C GLY A 127 12.67 -18.97 2.07
N THR A 128 13.96 -18.73 2.21
CA THR A 128 15.02 -19.56 1.63
C THR A 128 16.00 -19.97 2.72
N ASN A 129 16.58 -21.15 2.56
CA ASN A 129 17.64 -21.64 3.41
C ASN A 129 18.72 -22.27 2.54
N ALA A 130 19.82 -21.56 2.41
CA ALA A 130 20.93 -21.94 1.55
C ALA A 130 22.21 -22.11 2.36
N THR A 131 22.97 -23.15 2.07
CA THR A 131 24.29 -23.37 2.64
C THR A 131 25.34 -23.17 1.55
N SER A 132 26.25 -22.23 1.76
CA SER A 132 27.38 -21.97 0.86
C SER A 132 28.65 -21.83 1.69
N GLY A 133 29.74 -22.48 1.29
CA GLY A 133 31.02 -22.43 2.01
C GLY A 133 30.92 -22.82 3.48
N GLY A 134 30.02 -23.74 3.84
CA GLY A 134 29.79 -24.17 5.23
C GLY A 134 28.96 -23.20 6.08
N THR A 135 28.53 -22.06 5.55
CA THR A 135 27.64 -21.12 6.23
C THR A 135 26.22 -21.27 5.72
N THR A 136 25.29 -21.54 6.63
CA THR A 136 23.85 -21.54 6.35
C THR A 136 23.28 -20.14 6.52
N THR A 137 22.61 -19.65 5.49
CA THR A 137 21.88 -18.37 5.50
C THR A 137 20.40 -18.66 5.31
N THR A 138 19.60 -18.22 6.27
CA THR A 138 18.14 -18.23 6.18
C THR A 138 17.66 -16.83 5.90
N THR A 139 16.88 -16.66 4.83
CA THR A 139 16.31 -15.36 4.45
C THR A 139 14.81 -15.48 4.30
N TYR A 140 14.05 -14.61 4.98
CA TYR A 140 12.62 -14.45 4.79
C TYR A 140 12.37 -13.12 4.08
N THR A 141 11.59 -13.15 2.99
CA THR A 141 11.17 -11.95 2.27
C THR A 141 9.66 -11.86 2.32
N ILE A 142 9.17 -10.71 2.77
CA ILE A 142 7.76 -10.38 2.88
C ILE A 142 7.53 -9.08 2.11
N SER A 143 6.48 -9.03 1.31
CA SER A 143 6.11 -7.81 0.58
C SER A 143 4.61 -7.69 0.45
N GLY A 144 4.16 -6.47 0.23
CA GLY A 144 2.74 -6.18 0.04
C GLY A 144 2.49 -4.69 0.05
N ASP A 145 1.26 -4.35 0.41
CA ASP A 145 0.79 -2.98 0.40
C ASP A 145 1.05 -2.31 1.76
N ALA A 146 1.21 -1.00 1.72
CA ALA A 146 1.34 -0.17 2.90
C ALA A 146 0.30 0.96 2.85
N VAL A 147 -0.21 1.33 4.00
CA VAL A 147 -0.99 2.54 4.21
C VAL A 147 -0.21 3.44 5.17
N PHE A 148 -0.04 4.68 4.76
CA PHE A 148 0.61 5.73 5.53
C PHE A 148 -0.48 6.65 6.08
N ASP A 149 -0.74 6.53 7.38
CA ASP A 149 -1.57 7.45 8.14
C ASP A 149 -0.78 8.72 8.40
N GLU A 150 -1.24 9.83 7.83
CA GLU A 150 -0.54 11.11 7.85
C GLU A 150 -0.99 11.96 9.05
N PRO A 151 -0.06 12.67 9.71
CA PRO A 151 -0.42 13.49 10.87
C PRO A 151 -1.41 14.61 10.52
N THR A 152 -1.44 15.02 9.25
CA THR A 152 -2.39 15.98 8.69
C THR A 152 -2.72 15.62 7.25
N GLY A 153 -3.99 15.70 6.86
CA GLY A 153 -4.43 15.45 5.48
C GLY A 153 -4.96 14.04 5.27
N PRO A 154 -5.06 13.57 4.02
CA PRO A 154 -5.50 12.22 3.71
C PRO A 154 -4.37 11.20 3.95
N ASP A 155 -4.77 9.96 4.24
CA ASP A 155 -3.86 8.82 4.22
C ASP A 155 -3.48 8.47 2.78
N PHE A 156 -2.31 7.85 2.61
CA PHE A 156 -1.82 7.46 1.30
C PHE A 156 -1.49 5.98 1.24
N VAL A 157 -1.64 5.41 0.05
CA VAL A 157 -1.20 4.04 -0.21
C VAL A 157 0.27 4.00 -0.64
N GLY A 158 0.88 2.84 -0.51
CA GLY A 158 2.16 2.51 -1.07
C GLY A 158 2.48 1.04 -0.92
N THR A 159 3.76 0.71 -0.95
CA THR A 159 4.23 -0.68 -0.89
C THR A 159 5.33 -0.83 0.14
N PHE A 160 5.56 -2.07 0.57
CA PHE A 160 6.70 -2.39 1.40
C PHE A 160 7.43 -3.66 0.95
N SER A 161 8.70 -3.73 1.30
CA SER A 161 9.51 -4.94 1.26
C SER A 161 10.23 -5.11 2.59
N LEU A 162 10.09 -6.27 3.21
CA LEU A 162 10.68 -6.60 4.49
C LEU A 162 11.48 -7.89 4.36
N VAL A 163 12.80 -7.78 4.54
CA VAL A 163 13.74 -8.89 4.41
C VAL A 163 14.39 -9.14 5.75
N PHE A 164 14.24 -10.36 6.27
CA PHE A 164 14.98 -10.85 7.43
C PHE A 164 16.08 -11.79 6.95
N THR A 165 17.30 -11.60 7.45
CA THR A 165 18.44 -12.48 7.14
C THR A 165 19.10 -12.95 8.42
N ARG A 166 19.24 -14.27 8.54
CA ARG A 166 19.97 -14.96 9.61
C ARG A 166 21.14 -15.70 9.00
N ASN A 167 22.34 -15.44 9.51
CA ASN A 167 23.54 -16.22 9.20
C ASN A 167 24.48 -16.25 10.42
N SER A 168 25.67 -16.81 10.26
CA SER A 168 26.70 -16.83 11.31
C SER A 168 27.17 -15.43 11.74
N GLY A 169 27.01 -14.42 10.89
CA GLY A 169 27.35 -13.02 11.17
C GLY A 169 26.26 -12.22 11.89
N GLY A 170 25.13 -12.84 12.20
CA GLY A 170 24.05 -12.24 12.99
C GLY A 170 22.66 -12.40 12.36
N GLN A 171 21.71 -11.66 12.94
CA GLN A 171 20.31 -11.67 12.55
C GLN A 171 19.87 -10.23 12.33
N ARG A 172 19.47 -9.91 11.10
CA ARG A 172 19.15 -8.54 10.70
C ARG A 172 17.87 -8.49 9.91
N TYR A 173 17.28 -7.31 9.84
CA TYR A 173 16.21 -7.01 8.91
C TYR A 173 16.51 -5.75 8.09
N THR A 174 15.83 -5.64 6.96
CA THR A 174 15.74 -4.44 6.13
C THR A 174 14.28 -4.25 5.76
N LEU A 175 13.72 -3.11 6.13
CA LEU A 175 12.36 -2.69 5.79
C LEU A 175 12.47 -1.51 4.82
N THR A 176 11.94 -1.67 3.61
CA THR A 176 11.76 -0.59 2.64
C THR A 176 10.28 -0.26 2.57
N LEU A 177 9.96 1.03 2.65
CA LEU A 177 8.62 1.59 2.53
C LEU A 177 8.63 2.60 1.39
N ASP A 178 7.75 2.42 0.43
CA ASP A 178 7.57 3.32 -0.71
C ASP A 178 6.17 3.90 -0.67
N LYS A 179 6.06 5.19 -0.34
CA LYS A 179 4.81 5.93 -0.32
C LYS A 179 4.51 6.49 -1.72
N THR A 180 3.26 6.35 -2.16
CA THR A 180 2.80 6.95 -3.41
C THR A 180 2.03 8.25 -3.18
N ASN A 181 1.76 8.99 -4.25
CA ASN A 181 0.86 10.14 -4.24
C ASN A 181 -0.63 9.78 -4.30
N THR A 182 -0.99 8.50 -4.19
CA THR A 182 -2.39 8.08 -4.28
C THR A 182 -3.01 8.08 -2.88
N PRO A 183 -4.01 8.91 -2.62
CA PRO A 183 -4.71 8.88 -1.34
C PRO A 183 -5.45 7.55 -1.20
N VAL A 184 -5.58 7.05 0.03
CA VAL A 184 -6.51 5.97 0.32
C VAL A 184 -7.89 6.46 -0.09
N SER A 185 -8.52 5.77 -1.04
CA SER A 185 -9.83 6.16 -1.55
C SER A 185 -10.86 6.04 -0.43
N ALA A 186 -11.11 7.13 0.29
CA ALA A 186 -12.30 7.28 1.10
C ALA A 186 -13.47 7.25 0.12
N ILE A 187 -14.18 6.11 0.06
CA ILE A 187 -15.51 6.08 -0.54
C ILE A 187 -16.29 7.20 0.16
N PRO A 188 -16.76 8.24 -0.56
CA PRO A 188 -17.53 9.29 0.10
C PRO A 188 -18.73 8.64 0.80
N GLU A 189 -18.86 8.86 2.10
CA GLU A 189 -20.04 8.39 2.81
C GLU A 189 -21.29 8.98 2.11
N PRO A 190 -22.36 8.19 1.91
CA PRO A 190 -23.54 8.61 1.13
C PRO A 190 -24.19 9.92 1.61
N SER A 191 -23.92 10.32 2.85
CA SER A 191 -24.39 11.54 3.50
C SER A 191 -23.96 12.83 2.77
N SER A 192 -22.79 12.83 2.12
CA SER A 192 -22.27 13.99 1.37
C SER A 192 -22.98 14.22 0.04
N ILE A 193 -23.47 13.16 -0.61
CA ILE A 193 -24.23 13.23 -1.88
C ILE A 193 -25.68 13.68 -1.62
N LEU A 194 -26.28 13.22 -0.51
CA LEU A 194 -27.61 13.65 -0.09
C LEU A 194 -27.66 15.14 0.29
N GLY A 195 -26.59 15.70 0.86
CA GLY A 195 -26.50 17.14 1.15
C GLY A 195 -26.54 18.02 -0.10
N ILE A 196 -25.92 17.59 -1.19
CA ILE A 196 -25.90 18.33 -2.46
C ILE A 196 -27.24 18.18 -3.21
N LEU A 197 -27.86 16.99 -3.16
CA LEU A 197 -29.15 16.76 -3.82
C LEU A 197 -30.32 17.42 -3.07
N ALA A 198 -30.26 17.51 -1.74
CA ALA A 198 -31.27 18.22 -0.95
C ALA A 198 -31.26 19.72 -1.24
N VAL A 199 -30.10 20.34 -1.49
CA VAL A 199 -30.01 21.77 -1.86
C VAL A 199 -30.57 22.02 -3.27
N ALA A 200 -30.45 21.07 -4.20
CA ALA A 200 -31.11 21.14 -5.50
C ALA A 200 -32.62 20.88 -5.44
N GLY A 201 -33.10 20.10 -4.47
CA GLY A 201 -34.52 19.77 -4.29
C GLY A 201 -35.37 20.88 -3.66
N VAL A 202 -34.79 21.70 -2.77
CA VAL A 202 -35.53 22.79 -2.11
C VAL A 202 -35.74 24.00 -3.04
N GLY A 203 -34.87 24.20 -4.04
CA GLY A 203 -34.99 25.31 -5.00
C GLY A 203 -36.06 25.12 -6.09
N ALA A 204 -36.52 23.88 -6.34
CA ALA A 204 -37.46 23.58 -7.43
C ALA A 204 -38.95 23.70 -7.04
N PHE A 205 -39.28 23.78 -5.74
CA PHE A 205 -40.68 23.78 -5.26
C PHE A 205 -41.20 25.15 -4.78
N ALA A 206 -40.43 26.23 -4.92
CA ALA A 206 -40.84 27.57 -4.46
C ALA A 206 -41.36 28.51 -5.57
N ARG A 207 -41.56 28.04 -6.81
CA ARG A 207 -42.04 28.91 -7.90
C ARG A 207 -43.33 28.42 -8.55
N ARG A 208 -44.44 28.50 -7.82
CA ARG A 208 -45.77 28.73 -8.42
C ARG A 208 -46.68 29.52 -7.46
N LYS A 209 -46.49 30.84 -7.45
CA LYS A 209 -47.55 31.82 -7.13
C LYS A 209 -47.70 32.74 -8.34
N SER A 210 -48.76 32.52 -9.09
CA SER A 210 -49.50 33.48 -9.91
C SER A 210 -50.83 32.84 -10.27
#